data_AF-A0A943IXY6-F1
#
_entry.id   AF-A0A943IXY6-F1
#
_cell.length_a   1.000
_cell.length_b   1.000
_cell.length_c   1.000
_cell.angle_alpha   90.00
_cell.angle_beta   90.00
_cell.angle_gamma   90.00
#
_symmetry.space_group_name_H-M   'P 1'
#
loop_
_entity.id
_entity.type
_entity.pdbx_description
1 polymer ?
#
loop_
_entity_poly.entity_id
_entity_poly.type
_entity_poly.pdbx_seq_one_letter_code
_entity_poly.pdbx_strand_id
1 'polypeptide(L)'
;MEHNNTQEKLLYELQVADFALHECVLYLDGHPYDRAAKEYYNKMLRKRKALEQEYEEKYGPITYYGNTSDSWQWNDGPWPWENEASMNRAKQAGRTIGNANIAMTQKERR
;
A
#
# COMPACT_ATOMS: atom_id res chain seq x y z
N MET A 1 14.66 12.75 -11.34
CA MET A 1 14.11 11.62 -10.57
C MET A 1 13.05 10.96 -11.43
N GLU A 2 13.47 10.05 -12.31
CA GLU A 2 12.52 9.28 -13.13
C GLU A 2 11.83 8.25 -12.23
N HIS A 3 10.51 8.34 -12.10
CA HIS A 3 9.72 7.31 -11.42
C HIS A 3 9.58 6.13 -12.38
N ASN A 4 10.51 5.18 -12.30
CA ASN A 4 10.62 4.02 -13.19
C ASN A 4 9.92 2.76 -12.67
N ASN A 5 8.85 2.91 -11.88
CA ASN A 5 8.02 1.77 -11.51
C ASN A 5 6.54 2.17 -11.49
N THR A 6 5.73 1.58 -12.39
CA THR A 6 4.28 1.78 -12.47
C THR A 6 3.60 1.54 -11.11
N GLN A 7 4.15 0.63 -10.31
CA GLN A 7 3.72 0.36 -8.94
C GLN A 7 3.87 1.58 -8.02
N GLU A 8 5.06 2.22 -8.02
CA GLU A 8 5.35 3.38 -7.18
C GLU A 8 4.48 4.57 -7.55
N LYS A 9 4.19 4.76 -8.85
CA LYS A 9 3.28 5.82 -9.31
C LYS A 9 1.87 5.61 -8.77
N LEU A 10 1.34 4.39 -8.88
CA LEU A 10 0.01 4.07 -8.37
C LEU A 10 -0.07 4.26 -6.85
N LEU A 11 0.95 3.80 -6.13
CA LEU A 11 1.02 3.97 -4.68
C LEU A 11 1.12 5.45 -4.28
N TYR A 12 1.91 6.24 -5.00
CA TYR A 12 2.01 7.68 -4.78
C TYR A 12 0.68 8.39 -5.04
N GLU A 13 -0.01 8.07 -6.14
CA GLU A 13 -1.32 8.64 -6.43
C GLU A 13 -2.37 8.28 -5.37
N LEU A 14 -2.31 7.05 -4.83
CA LEU A 14 -3.16 6.63 -3.73
C LEU A 14 -2.89 7.46 -2.47
N GLN A 15 -1.62 7.64 -2.11
CA GLN A 15 -1.21 8.47 -0.97
C GLN A 15 -1.67 9.93 -1.11
N VAL A 16 -1.58 10.50 -2.32
CA VAL A 16 -2.08 11.86 -2.59
C VAL A 16 -3.61 11.91 -2.41
N ALA A 17 -4.34 10.89 -2.85
CA ALA A 17 -5.79 10.83 -2.66
C ALA A 17 -6.17 10.69 -1.17
N ASP A 18 -5.43 9.89 -0.41
CA ASP A 18 -5.62 9.73 1.04
C ASP A 18 -5.34 11.02 1.80
N PHE A 19 -4.26 11.74 1.46
CA PHE A 19 -3.96 13.03 2.05
C PHE A 19 -5.10 14.04 1.78
N ALA A 20 -5.56 14.13 0.54
CA ALA A 20 -6.67 15.03 0.18
C ALA A 20 -7.98 14.69 0.91
N LEU A 21 -8.27 13.40 1.12
CA LEU A 21 -9.41 12.96 1.93
C LEU A 21 -9.26 13.40 3.39
N HIS A 22 -8.07 13.23 3.96
CA HIS A 22 -7.80 13.61 5.35
C HIS A 22 -7.99 15.11 5.58
N GLU A 23 -7.40 15.94 4.70
CA GLU A 23 -7.56 17.40 4.75
C GLU A 23 -9.02 17.83 4.61
N CYS A 24 -9.78 17.19 3.72
CA CYS A 24 -11.20 17.50 3.58
C CYS A 24 -12.04 17.11 4.77
N VAL A 25 -11.72 16.01 5.46
CA VAL A 25 -12.40 15.65 6.71
C VAL A 25 -12.14 16.71 7.77
N LEU A 26 -10.87 17.10 7.95
CA LEU A 26 -10.50 18.16 8.90
C LEU A 26 -11.21 19.49 8.60
N TYR A 27 -11.37 19.84 7.32
CA TYR A 27 -12.12 21.02 6.92
C TYR A 27 -13.62 20.91 7.25
N LEU A 28 -14.22 19.75 6.98
CA LEU A 28 -15.64 19.47 7.21
C LEU A 28 -16.01 19.43 8.69
N ASP A 29 -15.08 19.09 9.58
CA ASP A 29 -15.28 19.17 11.03
C ASP A 29 -15.66 20.60 11.48
N GLY A 30 -15.11 21.62 10.82
CA GLY A 30 -15.47 23.03 11.04
C GLY A 30 -16.66 23.52 10.20
N HIS A 31 -16.96 22.84 9.08
CA HIS A 31 -17.94 23.29 8.08
C HIS A 31 -18.88 22.15 7.62
N PRO A 32 -19.68 21.56 8.52
CA PRO A 32 -20.43 20.32 8.24
C PRO A 32 -21.54 20.46 7.19
N TYR A 33 -21.92 21.68 6.82
CA TYR A 33 -22.96 21.96 5.83
C TYR A 33 -22.41 22.42 4.47
N ASP A 34 -21.09 22.50 4.31
CA ASP A 34 -20.48 22.83 3.03
C ASP A 34 -20.70 21.69 2.02
N ARG A 35 -21.56 21.96 1.03
CA ARG A 35 -21.90 21.02 -0.02
C ARG A 35 -20.74 20.78 -0.99
N ALA A 36 -19.96 21.80 -1.30
CA ALA A 36 -18.83 21.68 -2.22
C ALA A 36 -17.73 20.79 -1.62
N ALA A 37 -17.43 20.97 -0.32
CA ALA A 37 -16.49 20.12 0.40
C ALA A 37 -16.95 18.66 0.46
N LYS A 38 -18.25 18.40 0.66
CA LYS A 38 -18.81 17.03 0.58
C LYS A 38 -18.72 16.42 -0.82
N GLU A 39 -18.99 17.20 -1.85
CA GLU A 39 -18.87 16.73 -3.25
C GLU A 39 -17.42 16.40 -3.59
N TYR A 40 -16.46 17.22 -3.14
CA TYR A 40 -15.03 16.95 -3.26
C TYR A 40 -14.61 15.68 -2.50
N TYR A 41 -15.04 15.53 -1.24
CA TYR A 41 -14.79 14.32 -0.45
C TYR A 41 -15.25 13.06 -1.19
N ASN A 42 -16.49 13.06 -1.69
CA ASN A 42 -17.04 11.93 -2.45
C ASN A 42 -16.26 11.66 -3.74
N LYS A 43 -15.79 12.70 -4.43
CA LYS A 43 -14.95 12.58 -5.63
C LYS A 43 -13.61 11.92 -5.29
N MET A 44 -12.93 12.38 -4.25
CA MET A 44 -11.64 11.83 -3.83
C MET A 44 -11.78 10.40 -3.28
N LEU A 45 -12.87 10.10 -2.59
CA LEU A 45 -13.16 8.75 -2.09
C LEU A 45 -13.32 7.75 -3.25
N ARG A 46 -14.03 8.14 -4.31
CA ARG A 46 -14.14 7.32 -5.53
C ARG A 46 -12.78 7.15 -6.21
N LYS A 47 -11.97 8.22 -6.30
CA LYS A 47 -10.63 8.15 -6.87
C LYS A 47 -9.72 7.19 -6.10
N ARG A 48 -9.68 7.30 -4.77
CA ARG A 48 -8.91 6.41 -3.89
C ARG A 48 -9.31 4.95 -4.10
N LYS A 49 -10.61 4.64 -4.06
CA LYS A 49 -11.10 3.26 -4.26
C LYS A 49 -10.72 2.68 -5.62
N ALA A 50 -10.77 3.47 -6.69
CA ALA A 50 -10.37 3.02 -8.01
C ALA A 50 -8.86 2.72 -8.08
N LEU A 51 -8.02 3.57 -7.47
CA LEU A 51 -6.57 3.36 -7.40
C LEU A 51 -6.20 2.15 -6.53
N GLU A 52 -6.89 1.98 -5.41
CA GLU A 52 -6.74 0.84 -4.50
C GLU A 52 -7.06 -0.46 -5.24
N GLN A 53 -8.20 -0.52 -5.94
CA GLN A 53 -8.55 -1.69 -6.77
C GLN A 53 -7.52 -1.95 -7.87
N GLU A 54 -7.09 -0.93 -8.62
CA GLU A 54 -6.10 -1.11 -9.68
C GLU A 54 -4.75 -1.61 -9.15
N TYR A 55 -4.35 -1.14 -7.97
CA TYR A 55 -3.12 -1.60 -7.32
C TYR A 55 -3.27 -3.04 -6.84
N GLU A 56 -4.37 -3.37 -6.16
CA GLU A 56 -4.59 -4.70 -5.58
C GLU A 56 -4.70 -5.79 -6.67
N GLU A 57 -5.32 -5.47 -7.81
CA GLU A 57 -5.39 -6.37 -8.97
C GLU A 57 -4.00 -6.70 -9.57
N LYS A 58 -3.05 -5.77 -9.49
CA LYS A 58 -1.72 -5.90 -10.13
C LYS A 58 -0.63 -6.39 -9.19
N TYR A 59 -0.66 -5.95 -7.94
CA TYR A 59 0.45 -6.08 -6.98
C TYR A 59 0.05 -6.78 -5.67
N GLY A 60 -1.23 -7.09 -5.48
CA GLY A 60 -1.74 -7.70 -4.26
C GLY A 60 -2.21 -6.68 -3.20
N PRO A 61 -2.74 -7.18 -2.08
CA PRO A 61 -3.47 -6.36 -1.10
C PRO A 61 -2.61 -5.28 -0.45
N ILE A 62 -3.13 -4.04 -0.37
CA ILE A 62 -2.43 -2.91 0.26
C ILE A 62 -2.51 -2.99 1.80
N THR A 63 -3.56 -3.64 2.30
CA THR A 63 -3.77 -3.88 3.74
C THR A 63 -4.09 -5.34 3.99
N TYR A 64 -3.83 -5.83 5.21
CA TYR A 64 -4.16 -7.21 5.59
C TYR A 64 -5.66 -7.52 5.48
N TYR A 65 -6.54 -6.51 5.50
CA TYR A 65 -7.98 -6.67 5.29
C TYR A 65 -8.36 -7.02 3.84
N GLY A 66 -7.49 -6.71 2.87
CA GLY A 66 -7.72 -6.93 1.44
C GLY A 66 -7.35 -8.33 0.94
N ASN A 67 -6.89 -9.24 1.81
CA ASN A 67 -6.47 -10.58 1.39
C ASN A 67 -7.68 -11.44 0.99
N THR A 68 -7.94 -11.53 -0.31
CA THR A 68 -9.03 -12.31 -0.92
C THR A 68 -8.58 -13.68 -1.46
N SER A 69 -7.28 -13.95 -1.48
CA SER A 69 -6.70 -15.22 -1.91
C SER A 69 -6.80 -16.31 -0.83
N ASP A 70 -6.88 -17.57 -1.27
CA ASP A 70 -6.76 -18.76 -0.41
C ASP A 70 -5.37 -18.85 0.27
N SER A 71 -4.38 -18.13 -0.26
CA SER A 71 -3.05 -17.97 0.35
C SER A 71 -2.94 -16.64 1.11
N TRP A 72 -2.10 -16.61 2.16
CA TRP A 72 -1.83 -15.41 2.95
C TRP A 72 -0.82 -14.50 2.24
N GLN A 73 -1.29 -13.73 1.26
CA GLN A 73 -0.44 -12.91 0.37
C GLN A 73 0.11 -11.65 1.05
N TRP A 74 -0.44 -11.25 2.20
CA TRP A 74 0.07 -10.11 2.97
C TRP A 74 1.56 -10.26 3.35
N ASN A 75 2.01 -11.49 3.56
CA ASN A 75 3.42 -11.78 3.86
C ASN A 75 4.29 -11.90 2.60
N ASP A 76 3.75 -11.86 1.38
CA ASP A 76 4.56 -12.09 0.18
C ASP A 76 5.18 -10.79 -0.38
N GLY A 77 4.79 -9.64 0.18
CA GLY A 77 5.37 -8.35 -0.18
C GLY A 77 6.78 -8.13 0.38
N PRO A 78 7.63 -7.32 -0.29
CA PRO A 78 8.92 -6.92 0.24
C PRO A 78 8.71 -6.15 1.55
N TRP A 79 9.55 -6.42 2.55
CA TRP A 79 9.43 -5.69 3.82
C TRP A 79 9.78 -4.20 3.63
N PRO A 80 9.23 -3.29 4.46
CA PRO A 80 9.48 -1.85 4.32
C PRO A 80 10.96 -1.43 4.41
N TRP A 81 11.81 -2.24 5.04
CA TRP A 81 13.26 -2.03 5.13
C TRP A 81 14.07 -2.71 4.01
N GLU A 82 13.41 -3.50 3.15
CA GLU A 82 14.01 -4.14 1.99
C GLU A 82 13.96 -3.21 0.79
N ASN A 83 14.95 -2.32 0.70
CA ASN A 83 15.10 -1.45 -0.48
C ASN A 83 15.64 -2.23 -1.70
N GLU A 84 15.54 -1.65 -2.90
CA GLU A 84 16.08 -2.25 -4.13
C GLU A 84 17.55 -2.67 -4.00
N ALA A 85 18.35 -1.94 -3.22
CA ALA A 85 19.76 -2.26 -2.99
C ALA A 85 19.95 -3.55 -2.16
N SER A 86 19.06 -3.83 -1.22
CA SER A 86 19.04 -5.08 -0.44
C SER A 86 18.56 -6.27 -1.28
N MET A 87 17.54 -6.06 -2.13
CA MET A 87 17.04 -7.06 -3.06
C MET A 87 18.06 -7.41 -4.15
N ASN A 88 18.79 -6.43 -4.68
CA ASN A 88 19.83 -6.66 -5.70
C ASN A 88 21.04 -7.42 -5.14
N ARG A 89 21.42 -7.16 -3.87
CA ARG A 89 22.45 -7.96 -3.18
C ARG A 89 22.01 -9.38 -2.91
N ALA A 90 20.74 -9.60 -2.55
CA ALA A 90 20.16 -10.93 -2.34
C ALA A 90 20.21 -11.78 -3.62
N LYS A 91 19.81 -11.17 -4.74
CA LYS A 91 19.83 -11.80 -6.08
C LYS A 91 21.25 -12.17 -6.52
N GLN A 92 22.25 -11.31 -6.26
CA GLN A 92 23.67 -11.63 -6.53
C GLN A 92 24.23 -12.73 -5.62
N ALA A 93 23.71 -12.88 -4.40
CA ALA A 93 24.14 -13.88 -3.45
C ALA A 93 23.44 -15.26 -3.61
N GLY A 94 22.55 -15.41 -4.59
CA GLY A 94 21.75 -16.64 -4.76
C GLY A 94 20.84 -16.95 -3.57
N ARG A 95 20.53 -15.96 -2.72
CA ARG A 95 19.65 -16.09 -1.56
C ARG A 95 18.26 -15.58 -1.92
N THR A 96 17.25 -16.42 -1.79
CA THR A 96 15.86 -15.97 -1.78
C THR A 96 15.62 -15.19 -0.50
N ILE A 97 15.57 -13.86 -0.61
CA ILE A 97 14.99 -13.03 0.45
C ILE A 97 13.52 -12.85 0.09
N GLY A 98 12.75 -13.83 0.56
CA GLY A 98 11.32 -13.82 0.74
C GLY A 98 11.06 -14.57 2.05
N ASN A 99 9.85 -14.49 2.59
CA ASN A 99 9.49 -14.73 3.99
C ASN A 99 9.76 -16.12 4.64
N ALA A 100 10.75 -16.87 4.18
CA ALA A 100 11.17 -18.15 4.74
C ALA A 100 12.02 -18.04 6.04
N ASN A 101 12.75 -16.93 6.26
CA ASN A 101 13.72 -16.88 7.36
C ASN A 101 13.21 -16.22 8.66
N ILE A 102 12.10 -15.47 8.63
CA ILE A 102 11.50 -14.89 9.85
C ILE A 102 10.52 -15.89 10.52
N ALA A 103 9.91 -16.80 9.75
CA ALA A 103 9.07 -17.86 10.32
C ALA A 103 9.84 -18.88 11.18
N MET A 104 11.17 -18.99 11.04
CA MET A 104 11.98 -19.94 11.81
C MET A 104 12.38 -19.47 13.22
N THR A 105 12.04 -18.26 13.67
CA THR A 105 12.56 -17.73 14.96
C THR A 105 11.53 -17.52 16.07
N GLN A 106 10.32 -18.06 15.95
CA GLN A 106 9.31 -17.98 17.03
C GLN A 106 8.81 -19.33 17.57
N LYS A 107 9.21 -20.47 16.98
CA LYS A 107 8.80 -21.80 17.47
C LYS A 107 9.81 -22.50 18.40
N GLU A 108 10.97 -21.90 18.67
CA GLU A 108 12.02 -22.49 19.51
C GLU A 108 12.24 -21.77 20.87
N ARG A 109 11.28 -20.95 21.32
CA ARG A 109 11.30 -20.35 22.67
C ARG A 109 10.03 -20.58 23.47
N ARG A 110 9.52 -21.81 23.50
CA ARG A 110 8.78 -22.39 24.63
C ARG A 110 8.95 -23.90 24.68
#